data_AF-A0A0C2WW02-F1
#
_entry.id   AF-A0A0C2WW02-F1
#
_cell.length_a   1.000
_cell.length_b   1.000
_cell.length_c   1.000
_cell.angle_alpha   90.00
_cell.angle_beta   90.00
_cell.angle_gamma   90.00
#
_symmetry.space_group_name_H-M   'P 1'
#
loop_
_entity.id
_entity.type
_entity.pdbx_description
1 polymer ?
#
loop_
_entity_poly.entity_id
_entity_poly.type
_entity_poly.pdbx_seq_one_letter_code
_entity_poly.pdbx_strand_id
1 'polypeptide(L)'
;MTSYLSVLPVAHPHSPANFLRLPHPRTGIASLFLPISGHNEVSNDVLHMLEVQAVTPVEARSWFLKGEIISDGKLLVMTPIDLVFLLLPILQAVYSYEDEYENHFRQMDDIFEDAARKIENSVSNDQVSSRDILQFASFQCTKDALQRICDVKEVTPDIIVYRYNPNKVVEYLKKKVTYLTASPIIDGSKTIIRSLAKDGLMEDGNEQLLEVGRIRAACEVLGQYLPTNTRSALFASYDFRALDAHIKTIRAEITAPPESKKQVSVKGTQPSEDKKRKSKASNGVEKLKKANVNGMAKLSKYFTKS
;
A
#
# COMPACT_ATOMS: atom_id res chain seq x y z
N MET A 1 22.00 -25.42 -10.14
CA MET A 1 21.03 -25.31 -9.04
C MET A 1 21.05 -23.86 -8.60
N THR A 2 19.90 -23.19 -8.56
CA THR A 2 19.84 -21.77 -8.17
C THR A 2 19.45 -21.69 -6.71
N SER A 3 20.30 -21.12 -5.88
CA SER A 3 20.07 -20.93 -4.45
C SER A 3 19.56 -19.52 -4.17
N TYR A 4 18.66 -19.38 -3.20
CA TYR A 4 18.14 -18.08 -2.77
C TYR A 4 18.28 -17.92 -1.25
N LEU A 5 18.57 -16.70 -0.80
CA LEU A 5 18.51 -16.35 0.61
C LEU A 5 17.10 -15.84 0.95
N SER A 6 16.46 -16.41 1.96
CA SER A 6 15.11 -16.03 2.38
C SER A 6 15.03 -15.65 3.86
N VAL A 7 14.12 -14.73 4.16
CA VAL A 7 13.75 -14.33 5.53
C VAL A 7 12.29 -14.72 5.74
N LEU A 8 12.03 -15.52 6.78
CA LEU A 8 10.71 -15.98 7.18
C LEU A 8 10.37 -15.46 8.59
N PRO A 9 9.09 -15.19 8.89
CA PRO A 9 8.64 -14.72 10.20
C PRO A 9 8.64 -15.82 11.27
N VAL A 10 8.76 -17.09 10.86
CA VAL A 10 8.75 -18.27 11.73
C VAL A 10 9.86 -19.23 11.32
N ALA A 11 10.23 -20.14 12.23
CA ALA A 11 11.19 -21.20 11.93
C ALA A 11 10.73 -22.04 10.73
N HIS A 12 11.67 -22.38 9.85
CA HIS A 12 11.37 -23.09 8.61
C HIS A 12 10.73 -24.46 8.94
N PRO A 13 9.58 -24.81 8.35
CA PRO A 13 9.01 -26.14 8.54
C PRO A 13 9.97 -27.21 8.00
N HIS A 14 10.04 -28.37 8.65
CA HIS A 14 10.89 -29.48 8.22
C HIS A 14 10.42 -30.17 6.92
N SER A 15 9.25 -29.79 6.39
CA SER A 15 8.66 -30.29 5.15
C SER A 15 8.97 -29.41 3.94
N PRO A 16 8.92 -29.96 2.71
CA PRO A 16 9.08 -29.17 1.50
C PRO A 16 8.00 -28.09 1.39
N ALA A 17 8.42 -26.85 1.13
CA ALA A 17 7.53 -25.71 0.93
C ALA A 17 6.77 -25.86 -0.40
N ASN A 18 5.43 -25.87 -0.34
CA ASN A 18 4.58 -25.88 -1.52
C ASN A 18 4.06 -24.47 -1.80
N PHE A 19 4.69 -23.78 -2.75
CA PHE A 19 4.29 -22.43 -3.14
C PHE A 19 3.03 -22.47 -4.02
N LEU A 20 2.15 -21.52 -3.79
CA LEU A 20 0.99 -21.24 -4.63
C LEU A 20 1.30 -20.04 -5.51
N ARG A 21 0.92 -20.15 -6.79
CA ARG A 21 0.95 -19.01 -7.70
C ARG A 21 -0.46 -18.45 -7.83
N LEU A 22 -0.70 -17.27 -7.25
CA LEU A 22 -2.01 -16.61 -7.18
C LEU A 22 -1.93 -15.20 -7.80
N PRO A 23 -3.06 -14.60 -8.22
CA PRO A 23 -3.03 -13.24 -8.76
C PRO A 23 -2.65 -12.23 -7.67
N HIS A 24 -1.71 -11.34 -7.98
CA HIS A 24 -1.34 -10.25 -7.09
C HIS A 24 -2.55 -9.32 -6.86
N PRO A 25 -2.93 -9.00 -5.61
CA PRO A 25 -4.16 -8.26 -5.31
C PRO A 25 -4.35 -6.94 -6.04
N ARG A 26 -3.28 -6.15 -6.22
CA ARG A 26 -3.35 -4.89 -6.98
C ARG A 26 -3.35 -5.07 -8.50
N THR A 27 -2.51 -5.96 -9.04
CA THR A 27 -2.13 -5.95 -10.46
C THR A 27 -2.68 -7.13 -11.24
N GLY A 28 -3.16 -8.17 -10.57
CA GLY A 28 -3.58 -9.44 -11.17
C GLY A 28 -2.44 -10.32 -11.68
N ILE A 29 -1.20 -9.82 -11.70
CA ILE A 29 -0.02 -10.55 -12.18
C ILE A 29 0.25 -11.73 -11.25
N ALA A 30 0.59 -12.90 -11.79
CA ALA A 30 0.94 -14.07 -11.00
C ALA A 30 2.07 -13.78 -10.01
N SER A 31 1.85 -14.11 -8.75
CA SER A 31 2.79 -13.90 -7.65
C SER A 31 2.83 -15.14 -6.76
N LEU A 32 3.95 -15.33 -6.06
CA LEU A 32 4.17 -16.50 -5.22
C LEU A 32 3.72 -16.24 -3.78
N PHE A 33 3.00 -17.22 -3.25
CA PHE A 33 2.53 -17.24 -1.87
C PHE A 33 2.88 -18.57 -1.22
N LEU A 34 3.21 -18.54 0.06
CA LEU A 34 3.58 -19.72 0.83
C LEU A 34 2.57 -19.93 1.95
N PRO A 35 1.73 -20.98 1.89
CA PRO A 35 0.95 -21.43 3.03
C PRO A 35 1.89 -22.04 4.09
N ILE A 36 1.76 -21.60 5.34
CA ILE A 36 2.51 -22.13 6.48
C ILE A 36 1.54 -22.48 7.60
N SER A 37 1.64 -23.70 8.11
CA SER A 37 0.96 -24.10 9.34
C SER A 37 1.70 -23.51 10.54
N GLY A 38 1.02 -22.70 11.34
CA GLY A 38 1.49 -22.28 12.65
C GLY A 38 1.05 -23.29 13.71
N HIS A 39 2.01 -23.86 14.45
CA HIS A 39 1.69 -24.56 15.69
C HIS A 39 1.48 -23.54 16.81
N ASN A 40 0.25 -23.45 17.32
CA ASN A 40 -0.05 -22.78 18.59
C ASN A 40 -0.35 -23.86 19.63
N GLU A 41 0.27 -23.78 20.81
CA GLU A 41 0.15 -24.76 21.91
C GLU A 41 -1.29 -24.95 22.45
N VAL A 42 -2.26 -24.16 22.00
CA VAL A 42 -3.62 -24.07 22.60
C VAL A 42 -4.76 -24.28 21.58
N SER A 43 -4.51 -24.34 20.26
CA SER A 43 -5.59 -24.45 19.27
C SER A 43 -5.10 -24.88 17.89
N ASN A 44 -5.96 -25.60 17.16
CA ASN A 44 -5.86 -26.08 15.77
C ASN A 44 -4.86 -25.30 14.91
N ASP A 45 -4.03 -26.02 14.13
CA ASP A 45 -3.04 -25.48 13.19
C ASP A 45 -3.61 -24.26 12.43
N VAL A 46 -3.13 -23.06 12.79
CA VAL A 46 -3.57 -21.82 12.14
C VAL A 46 -2.73 -21.67 10.88
N LEU A 47 -3.36 -21.86 9.73
CA LEU A 47 -2.70 -21.65 8.45
C LEU A 47 -2.55 -20.14 8.19
N HIS A 48 -1.30 -19.68 8.12
CA HIS A 48 -0.95 -18.35 7.65
C HIS A 48 -0.53 -18.41 6.19
N MET A 49 -0.83 -17.36 5.44
CA MET A 49 -0.31 -17.17 4.09
C MET A 49 0.79 -16.13 4.14
N LEU A 50 1.93 -16.42 3.50
CA LEU A 50 3.00 -15.46 3.30
C LEU A 50 3.09 -15.05 1.84
N GLU A 51 3.17 -13.75 1.58
CA GLU A 51 3.57 -13.21 0.28
C GLU A 51 5.08 -13.33 0.12
N VAL A 52 5.55 -13.80 -1.05
CA VAL A 52 6.98 -13.87 -1.37
C VAL A 52 7.40 -12.64 -2.17
N GLN A 53 8.24 -11.81 -1.57
CA GLN A 53 8.78 -10.60 -2.21
C GLN A 53 10.28 -10.75 -2.48
N ALA A 54 10.74 -10.40 -3.68
CA ALA A 54 12.15 -10.40 -4.02
C ALA A 54 12.73 -8.98 -3.94
N VAL A 55 13.55 -8.73 -2.92
CA VAL A 55 14.30 -7.48 -2.79
C VAL A 55 15.58 -7.60 -3.62
N THR A 56 15.63 -6.88 -4.74
CA THR A 56 16.78 -6.87 -5.63
C THR A 56 17.69 -5.68 -5.30
N PRO A 57 19.01 -5.89 -5.18
CA PRO A 57 19.95 -4.79 -4.93
C PRO A 57 20.03 -3.84 -6.13
N VAL A 58 20.30 -2.56 -5.87
CA VAL A 58 20.42 -1.52 -6.92
C VAL A 58 21.58 -1.80 -7.86
N GLU A 59 22.67 -2.34 -7.31
CA GLU A 59 23.86 -2.73 -8.05
C GLU A 59 24.06 -4.24 -7.95
N ALA A 60 24.86 -4.83 -8.83
CA ALA A 60 25.23 -6.23 -8.75
C ALA A 60 25.89 -6.55 -7.40
N ARG A 61 25.33 -7.54 -6.69
CA ARG A 61 25.80 -8.03 -5.38
C ARG A 61 25.67 -9.54 -5.34
N SER A 62 26.39 -10.16 -4.41
CA SER A 62 26.36 -11.60 -4.16
C SER A 62 26.38 -11.88 -2.65
N TRP A 63 25.83 -13.02 -2.24
CA TRP A 63 25.95 -13.51 -0.86
C TRP A 63 27.07 -14.52 -0.73
N PHE A 64 27.81 -14.46 0.36
CA PHE A 64 28.79 -15.47 0.76
C PHE A 64 28.18 -16.32 1.88
N LEU A 65 27.96 -17.61 1.62
CA LEU A 65 27.33 -18.51 2.58
C LEU A 65 28.15 -19.78 2.69
N LYS A 66 28.85 -19.97 3.82
CA LYS A 66 29.57 -21.21 4.17
C LYS A 66 30.45 -21.79 3.03
N GLY A 67 31.13 -20.94 2.27
CA GLY A 67 32.00 -21.34 1.15
C GLY A 67 31.33 -21.34 -0.22
N GLU A 68 30.02 -21.11 -0.29
CA GLU A 68 29.28 -20.91 -1.53
C GLU A 68 29.04 -19.42 -1.83
N ILE A 69 28.93 -19.10 -3.12
CA ILE A 69 28.61 -17.75 -3.61
C ILE A 69 27.24 -17.80 -4.30
N ILE A 70 26.27 -17.02 -3.79
CA ILE A 70 24.96 -16.83 -4.42
C ILE A 70 25.03 -15.56 -5.27
N SER A 71 24.86 -15.70 -6.58
CA SER A 71 25.30 -14.71 -7.58
C SER A 71 24.41 -13.49 -7.76
N ASP A 72 23.09 -13.58 -7.52
CA ASP A 72 22.15 -12.51 -7.88
C ASP A 72 21.91 -11.48 -6.77
N GLY A 73 22.42 -11.75 -5.56
CA GLY A 73 22.31 -10.86 -4.40
C GLY A 73 20.87 -10.57 -3.97
N LYS A 74 19.88 -11.29 -4.51
CA LYS A 74 18.48 -11.09 -4.16
C LYS A 74 18.23 -11.61 -2.75
N LEU A 75 17.37 -10.89 -2.03
CA LEU A 75 16.86 -11.32 -0.74
C LEU A 75 15.37 -11.58 -0.88
N LEU A 76 14.95 -12.82 -0.66
CA LEU A 76 13.54 -13.16 -0.58
C LEU A 76 13.04 -12.80 0.82
N VAL A 77 11.98 -12.01 0.89
CA VAL A 77 11.31 -11.64 2.13
C VAL A 77 9.91 -12.20 2.07
N MET A 78 9.55 -13.03 3.05
CA MET A 78 8.22 -13.63 3.13
C MET A 78 7.43 -12.97 4.25
N THR A 79 6.33 -12.29 3.92
CA THR A 79 5.56 -11.50 4.89
C THR A 79 4.12 -11.98 5.00
N PRO A 80 3.52 -12.04 6.20
CA PRO A 80 2.13 -12.41 6.35
C PRO A 80 1.19 -11.51 5.55
N ILE A 81 0.23 -12.10 4.87
CA ILE A 81 -0.78 -11.41 4.06
C ILE A 81 -2.19 -11.76 4.54
N ASP A 82 -3.09 -10.78 4.54
CA ASP A 82 -4.50 -11.04 4.77
C ASP A 82 -5.16 -11.61 3.51
N LEU A 83 -5.79 -12.77 3.66
CA LEU A 83 -6.41 -13.52 2.56
C LEU A 83 -7.54 -12.77 1.86
N VAL A 84 -8.17 -11.78 2.51
CA VAL A 84 -9.16 -10.94 1.84
C VAL A 84 -8.57 -10.28 0.60
N PHE A 85 -7.32 -9.80 0.64
CA PHE A 85 -6.69 -9.18 -0.52
C PHE A 85 -6.52 -10.16 -1.68
N LEU A 86 -6.22 -11.43 -1.40
CA LEU A 86 -6.10 -12.48 -2.42
C LEU A 86 -7.45 -12.90 -3.00
N LEU A 87 -8.51 -12.84 -2.18
CA LEU A 87 -9.87 -13.13 -2.63
C LEU A 87 -10.42 -12.05 -3.58
N LEU A 88 -10.05 -10.78 -3.42
CA LEU A 88 -10.57 -9.69 -4.24
C LEU A 88 -10.43 -9.92 -5.75
N PRO A 89 -9.23 -10.14 -6.32
CA PRO A 89 -9.09 -10.35 -7.76
C PRO A 89 -9.82 -11.63 -8.25
N ILE A 90 -9.91 -12.66 -7.40
CA ILE A 90 -10.59 -13.92 -7.74
C ILE A 90 -12.10 -13.71 -7.85
N LEU A 91 -12.70 -13.09 -6.84
CA LEU A 91 -14.15 -12.84 -6.83
C LEU A 91 -14.55 -11.78 -7.86
N GLN A 92 -13.69 -10.79 -8.11
CA GLN A 92 -13.95 -9.77 -9.13
C GLN A 92 -13.86 -10.31 -10.56
N ALA A 93 -13.13 -11.40 -10.80
CA ALA A 93 -13.11 -12.04 -12.11
C ALA A 93 -14.47 -12.63 -12.52
N VAL A 94 -15.32 -12.97 -11.53
CA VAL A 94 -16.66 -13.55 -11.73
C VAL A 94 -17.80 -12.60 -11.34
N TYR A 95 -17.49 -11.39 -10.89
CA TYR A 95 -18.49 -10.40 -10.50
C TYR A 95 -18.79 -9.45 -11.66
N SER A 96 -20.07 -9.23 -11.93
CA SER A 96 -20.54 -8.31 -12.97
C SER A 96 -20.91 -6.96 -12.35
N TYR A 97 -20.29 -5.87 -12.82
CA TYR A 97 -20.67 -4.52 -12.39
C TYR A 97 -21.85 -3.96 -13.19
N GLU A 98 -22.17 -4.58 -14.33
CA GLU A 98 -23.17 -4.11 -15.28
C GLU A 98 -24.51 -4.84 -15.14
N ASP A 99 -24.48 -6.13 -14.79
CA ASP A 99 -25.67 -6.96 -14.62
C ASP A 99 -25.79 -7.51 -13.20
N GLU A 100 -26.73 -6.97 -12.43
CA GLU A 100 -26.97 -7.43 -11.06
C GLU A 100 -27.57 -8.86 -11.01
N TYR A 101 -28.24 -9.31 -12.07
CA TYR A 101 -28.82 -10.65 -12.14
C TYR A 101 -27.75 -11.75 -12.26
N GLU A 102 -26.57 -11.43 -12.79
CA GLU A 102 -25.42 -12.34 -12.82
C GLU A 102 -24.81 -12.55 -11.42
N ASN A 103 -25.08 -11.65 -10.47
CA ASN A 103 -24.52 -11.68 -9.12
C ASN A 103 -25.43 -12.43 -8.13
N HIS A 104 -25.83 -13.64 -8.47
CA HIS A 104 -26.65 -14.48 -7.60
C HIS A 104 -25.81 -15.24 -6.57
N PHE A 105 -26.49 -15.79 -5.55
CA PHE A 105 -25.85 -16.67 -4.57
C PHE A 105 -25.39 -17.97 -5.25
N ARG A 106 -24.16 -18.39 -4.98
CA ARG A 106 -23.53 -19.61 -5.53
C ARG A 106 -22.76 -20.36 -4.45
N GLN A 107 -22.51 -21.64 -4.65
CA GLN A 107 -21.62 -22.37 -3.75
C GLN A 107 -20.17 -21.88 -3.92
N MET A 108 -19.35 -22.11 -2.90
CA MET A 108 -17.95 -21.71 -2.93
C MET A 108 -17.22 -22.35 -4.11
N ASP A 109 -17.36 -23.66 -4.29
CA ASP A 109 -16.65 -24.41 -5.33
C ASP A 109 -16.99 -23.89 -6.73
N ASP A 110 -18.28 -23.65 -7.00
CA ASP A 110 -18.73 -23.07 -8.27
C ASP A 110 -18.08 -21.71 -8.57
N ILE A 111 -17.97 -20.84 -7.56
CA ILE A 111 -17.37 -19.51 -7.70
C ILE A 111 -15.89 -19.64 -8.04
N PHE A 112 -15.15 -20.48 -7.31
CA PHE A 112 -13.71 -20.65 -7.51
C PHE A 112 -13.38 -21.38 -8.81
N GLU A 113 -14.18 -22.36 -9.24
CA GLU A 113 -14.00 -23.03 -10.54
C GLU A 113 -14.18 -22.05 -11.72
N ASP A 114 -15.23 -21.23 -11.68
CA ASP A 114 -15.49 -20.23 -12.72
C ASP A 114 -14.41 -19.15 -12.74
N ALA A 115 -14.00 -18.67 -11.56
CA ALA A 115 -12.91 -17.70 -11.43
C ALA A 115 -11.57 -18.28 -11.94
N ALA A 116 -11.26 -19.53 -11.60
CA ALA A 116 -10.07 -20.22 -12.07
C ALA A 116 -10.03 -20.29 -13.60
N ARG A 117 -11.13 -20.71 -14.24
CA ARG A 117 -11.25 -20.74 -15.70
C ARG A 117 -11.06 -19.36 -16.34
N LYS A 118 -11.70 -18.32 -15.79
CA LYS A 118 -11.58 -16.95 -16.33
C LYS A 118 -10.16 -16.38 -16.19
N ILE A 119 -9.51 -16.63 -15.07
CA ILE A 119 -8.15 -16.13 -14.79
C ILE A 119 -7.11 -16.87 -15.63
N GLU A 120 -7.21 -18.19 -15.75
CA GLU A 120 -6.28 -19.01 -16.55
C GLU A 120 -6.32 -18.62 -18.04
N ASN A 121 -7.50 -18.26 -18.55
CA ASN A 121 -7.67 -17.80 -19.93
C ASN A 121 -7.09 -16.39 -20.21
N SER A 122 -6.66 -15.64 -19.18
CA SER A 122 -6.03 -14.33 -19.37
C SER A 122 -4.56 -14.50 -19.82
N VAL A 123 -4.27 -14.02 -21.04
CA VAL A 123 -3.07 -14.35 -21.83
C VAL A 123 -1.78 -13.79 -21.19
N SER A 124 -0.97 -14.63 -20.54
CA SER A 124 0.44 -14.32 -20.21
C SER A 124 1.26 -15.58 -19.88
N ASN A 125 2.57 -15.59 -20.18
CA ASN A 125 3.45 -16.77 -20.06
C ASN A 125 3.76 -17.22 -18.62
N ASP A 126 3.46 -16.40 -17.60
CA ASP A 126 3.58 -16.73 -16.18
C ASP A 126 2.17 -16.84 -15.56
N GLN A 127 1.38 -17.79 -16.05
CA GLN A 127 -0.04 -17.89 -15.71
C GLN A 127 -0.28 -18.43 -14.29
N VAL A 128 -1.35 -17.93 -13.67
CA VAL A 128 -1.95 -18.51 -12.48
C VAL A 128 -2.67 -19.79 -12.91
N SER A 129 -2.33 -20.93 -12.29
CA SER A 129 -2.97 -22.19 -12.64
C SER A 129 -4.33 -22.35 -11.94
N SER A 130 -5.28 -23.00 -12.61
CA SER A 130 -6.56 -23.35 -11.96
C SER A 130 -6.34 -24.20 -10.70
N ARG A 131 -5.32 -25.06 -10.70
CA ARG A 131 -4.94 -25.88 -9.56
C ARG A 131 -4.58 -25.04 -8.33
N ASP A 132 -3.82 -23.97 -8.50
CA ASP A 132 -3.39 -23.13 -7.38
C ASP A 132 -4.57 -22.38 -6.75
N ILE A 133 -5.53 -21.92 -7.57
CA ILE A 133 -6.76 -21.25 -7.09
C ILE A 133 -7.64 -22.24 -6.31
N LEU A 134 -7.83 -23.45 -6.84
CA LEU A 134 -8.62 -24.48 -6.16
C LEU A 134 -7.95 -24.95 -4.87
N GLN A 135 -6.62 -25.10 -4.87
CA GLN A 135 -5.86 -25.39 -3.66
C GLN A 135 -6.01 -24.26 -2.62
N PHE A 136 -5.96 -23.00 -3.07
CA PHE A 136 -6.21 -21.85 -2.20
C PHE A 136 -7.63 -21.86 -1.61
N ALA A 137 -8.64 -22.23 -2.40
CA ALA A 137 -10.02 -22.36 -1.95
C ALA A 137 -10.22 -23.46 -0.89
N SER A 138 -9.41 -24.52 -0.95
CA SER A 138 -9.51 -25.67 -0.03
C SER A 138 -9.15 -25.36 1.43
N PHE A 139 -8.47 -24.24 1.69
CA PHE A 139 -8.05 -23.89 3.06
C PHE A 139 -9.20 -23.31 3.88
N GLN A 140 -9.32 -23.75 5.14
CA GLN A 140 -10.34 -23.25 6.06
C GLN A 140 -10.24 -21.74 6.31
N CYS A 141 -9.02 -21.20 6.42
CA CYS A 141 -8.82 -19.76 6.59
C CYS A 141 -9.29 -18.93 5.38
N THR A 142 -9.31 -19.52 4.17
CA THR A 142 -9.88 -18.91 2.97
C THR A 142 -11.40 -18.83 3.10
N LYS A 143 -12.06 -19.89 3.57
CA LYS A 143 -13.50 -19.90 3.87
C LYS A 143 -13.87 -18.85 4.91
N ASP A 144 -13.11 -18.74 5.99
CA ASP A 144 -13.34 -17.74 7.03
C ASP A 144 -13.14 -16.31 6.50
N ALA A 145 -12.15 -16.10 5.62
CA ALA A 145 -11.93 -14.82 4.96
C ALA A 145 -13.07 -14.46 3.98
N LEU A 146 -13.62 -15.43 3.27
CA LEU A 146 -14.73 -15.23 2.34
C LEU A 146 -15.97 -14.67 3.06
N GLN A 147 -16.28 -15.18 4.25
CA GLN A 147 -17.41 -14.70 5.06
C GLN A 147 -17.31 -13.23 5.46
N ARG A 148 -16.09 -12.64 5.44
CA ARG A 148 -15.87 -11.22 5.80
C ARG A 148 -16.28 -10.27 4.69
N ILE A 149 -16.34 -10.74 3.44
CA ILE A 149 -16.56 -9.91 2.24
C ILE A 149 -17.75 -10.35 1.38
N CYS A 150 -18.30 -11.54 1.61
CA CYS A 150 -19.50 -12.04 0.95
C CYS A 150 -20.71 -11.99 1.88
N ASP A 151 -21.91 -11.83 1.30
CA ASP A 151 -23.15 -12.25 1.95
C ASP A 151 -23.17 -13.77 2.00
N VAL A 152 -23.58 -14.33 3.13
CA VAL A 152 -23.58 -15.77 3.37
C VAL A 152 -25.00 -16.19 3.73
N LYS A 153 -25.49 -17.25 3.08
CA LYS A 153 -26.77 -17.88 3.41
C LYS A 153 -26.57 -19.37 3.57
N GLU A 154 -27.12 -19.90 4.64
CA GLU A 154 -27.26 -21.35 4.84
C GLU A 154 -28.64 -21.74 4.30
N VAL A 155 -28.66 -22.50 3.21
CA VAL A 155 -29.91 -22.97 2.57
C VAL A 155 -30.37 -24.26 3.22
N THR A 156 -29.41 -25.15 3.48
CA THR A 156 -29.56 -26.39 4.25
C THR A 156 -28.32 -26.57 5.12
N PRO A 157 -28.31 -27.49 6.11
CA PRO A 157 -27.16 -27.71 7.00
C PRO A 157 -25.83 -27.97 6.28
N ASP A 158 -25.88 -28.54 5.07
CA ASP A 158 -24.71 -28.88 4.27
C ASP A 158 -24.44 -27.90 3.12
N ILE A 159 -25.40 -27.01 2.80
CA ILE A 159 -25.32 -26.11 1.64
C ILE A 159 -25.26 -24.66 2.10
N ILE A 160 -24.04 -24.11 2.02
CA ILE A 160 -23.76 -22.70 2.26
C ILE A 160 -23.47 -22.02 0.92
N VAL A 161 -24.19 -20.94 0.65
CA VAL A 161 -24.02 -20.14 -0.57
C VAL A 161 -23.51 -18.75 -0.23
N TYR A 162 -22.72 -18.21 -1.15
CA TYR A 162 -22.03 -16.94 -1.02
C TYR A 162 -22.41 -16.01 -2.16
N ARG A 163 -22.42 -14.71 -1.89
CA ARG A 163 -22.53 -13.66 -2.89
C ARG A 163 -21.53 -12.55 -2.56
N TYR A 164 -20.65 -12.21 -3.49
CA TYR A 164 -19.70 -11.10 -3.29
C TYR A 164 -20.45 -9.79 -3.05
N ASN A 165 -20.05 -9.07 -2.00
CA ASN A 165 -20.72 -7.82 -1.59
C ASN A 165 -19.69 -6.67 -1.52
N PRO A 166 -19.66 -5.77 -2.53
CA PRO A 166 -18.75 -4.63 -2.54
C PRO A 166 -18.89 -3.70 -1.33
N ASN A 167 -20.10 -3.53 -0.79
CA ASN A 167 -20.32 -2.69 0.40
C ASN A 167 -19.66 -3.30 1.63
N LYS A 168 -19.81 -4.62 1.80
CA LYS A 168 -19.17 -5.38 2.89
C LYS A 168 -17.65 -5.34 2.79
N VAL A 169 -17.10 -5.37 1.58
CA VAL A 169 -15.67 -5.14 1.33
C VAL A 169 -15.24 -3.76 1.84
N VAL A 170 -15.97 -2.70 1.50
CA VAL A 170 -15.65 -1.34 1.98
C VAL A 170 -15.72 -1.26 3.50
N GLU A 171 -16.74 -1.83 4.14
CA GLU A 171 -16.85 -1.88 5.61
C GLU A 171 -15.68 -2.62 6.26
N TYR A 172 -15.27 -3.76 5.68
CA TYR A 172 -14.10 -4.50 6.11
C TYR A 172 -12.81 -3.66 5.99
N LEU A 173 -12.63 -2.97 4.87
CA LEU A 173 -11.47 -2.09 4.65
C LEU A 173 -11.48 -0.88 5.59
N LYS A 174 -12.65 -0.33 5.93
CA LYS A 174 -12.75 0.73 6.96
C LYS A 174 -12.20 0.26 8.31
N LYS A 175 -12.48 -1.00 8.70
CA LYS A 175 -11.88 -1.59 9.92
C LYS A 175 -10.35 -1.69 9.82
N LYS A 176 -9.81 -2.05 8.65
CA LYS A 176 -8.37 -2.06 8.38
C LYS A 176 -7.75 -0.65 8.47
N VAL A 177 -8.43 0.36 7.92
CA VAL A 177 -8.02 1.76 8.02
C VAL A 177 -7.97 2.19 9.49
N THR A 178 -9.02 1.95 10.26
CA THR A 178 -9.05 2.27 11.70
C THR A 178 -7.92 1.59 12.45
N TYR A 179 -7.66 0.30 12.17
CA TYR A 179 -6.53 -0.42 12.77
C TYR A 179 -5.18 0.22 12.43
N LEU A 180 -4.95 0.61 11.17
CA LEU A 180 -3.71 1.26 10.76
C LEU A 180 -3.54 2.64 11.39
N THR A 181 -4.61 3.42 11.49
CA THR A 181 -4.58 4.76 12.12
C THR A 181 -4.34 4.68 13.62
N ALA A 182 -4.86 3.65 14.29
CA ALA A 182 -4.61 3.40 15.72
C ALA A 182 -3.24 2.75 16.00
N SER A 183 -2.61 2.18 14.98
CA SER A 183 -1.34 1.48 15.10
C SER A 183 -0.16 2.46 15.13
N PRO A 184 0.88 2.22 15.95
CA PRO A 184 2.08 3.06 15.97
C PRO A 184 2.88 2.98 14.66
N ILE A 185 2.49 2.11 13.70
CA ILE A 185 3.16 1.97 12.41
C ILE A 185 3.11 3.28 11.60
N ILE A 186 1.97 3.98 11.61
CA ILE A 186 1.83 5.25 10.88
C ILE A 186 2.71 6.33 11.50
N ASP A 187 2.68 6.45 12.83
CA ASP A 187 3.50 7.42 13.56
C ASP A 187 4.99 7.06 13.59
N GLY A 188 5.34 5.78 13.41
CA GLY A 188 6.72 5.31 13.31
C GLY A 188 7.34 5.50 11.92
N SER A 189 6.52 5.71 10.89
CA SER A 189 6.99 5.83 9.51
C SER A 189 7.52 7.22 9.20
N LYS A 190 8.85 7.34 9.10
CA LYS A 190 9.53 8.60 8.71
C LYS A 190 9.03 9.16 7.38
N THR A 191 8.64 8.29 6.45
CA THR A 191 8.14 8.70 5.12
C THR A 191 6.75 9.32 5.24
N ILE A 192 5.85 8.70 6.02
CA ILE A 192 4.50 9.23 6.23
C ILE A 192 4.57 10.56 6.99
N ILE A 193 5.35 10.61 8.08
CA ILE A 193 5.55 11.86 8.85
C ILE A 193 6.06 12.99 7.95
N ARG A 194 7.05 12.73 7.09
CA ARG A 194 7.55 13.74 6.13
C ARG A 194 6.49 14.17 5.14
N SER A 195 5.62 13.26 4.70
CA SER A 195 4.50 13.59 3.81
C SER A 195 3.49 14.51 4.51
N LEU A 196 3.07 14.15 5.73
CA LEU A 196 2.12 14.96 6.51
C LEU A 196 2.70 16.35 6.84
N ALA A 197 3.99 16.42 7.18
CA ALA A 197 4.68 17.69 7.40
C ALA A 197 4.77 18.54 6.13
N LYS A 198 5.05 17.93 4.98
CA LYS A 198 5.06 18.61 3.67
C LYS A 198 3.71 19.20 3.32
N ASP A 199 2.63 18.54 3.74
CA ASP A 199 1.25 18.99 3.53
C ASP A 199 0.78 20.03 4.57
N GLY A 200 1.65 20.51 5.46
CA GLY A 200 1.33 21.54 6.47
C GLY A 200 0.55 21.04 7.70
N LEU A 201 0.32 19.72 7.79
CA LEU A 201 -0.58 19.15 8.80
C LEU A 201 0.04 19.01 10.19
N MET A 202 1.35 19.21 10.31
CA MET A 202 2.08 19.10 11.57
C MET A 202 2.23 20.45 12.30
N GLU A 203 1.59 21.51 11.79
CA GLU A 203 1.55 22.84 12.40
C GLU A 203 0.43 22.95 13.44
N ASP A 204 0.62 23.80 14.45
CA ASP A 204 -0.35 24.01 15.53
C ASP A 204 -1.69 24.51 14.97
N GLY A 205 -2.82 23.96 15.43
CA GLY A 205 -4.18 24.33 15.00
C GLY A 205 -4.75 23.51 13.83
N ASN A 206 -3.98 22.56 13.29
CA ASN A 206 -4.42 21.65 12.21
C ASN A 206 -4.81 20.25 12.73
N GLU A 207 -5.12 20.06 14.01
CA GLU A 207 -5.30 18.74 14.63
C GLU A 207 -6.40 17.91 13.94
N GLN A 208 -7.52 18.54 13.58
CA GLN A 208 -8.61 17.88 12.86
C GLN A 208 -8.22 17.47 11.44
N LEU A 209 -7.45 18.33 10.74
CA LEU A 209 -6.95 18.02 9.40
C LEU A 209 -5.85 16.94 9.44
N LEU A 210 -5.07 16.90 10.52
CA LEU A 210 -4.07 15.88 10.76
C LEU A 210 -4.72 14.50 10.95
N GLU A 211 -5.81 14.40 11.69
CA GLU A 211 -6.57 13.15 11.84
C GLU A 211 -7.08 12.65 10.48
N VAL A 212 -7.68 13.52 9.68
CA VAL A 212 -8.13 13.19 8.32
C VAL A 212 -6.95 12.84 7.41
N GLY A 213 -5.81 13.52 7.56
CA GLY A 213 -4.56 13.23 6.85
C GLY A 213 -4.00 11.84 7.18
N ARG A 214 -4.07 11.43 8.45
CA ARG A 214 -3.69 10.07 8.89
C ARG A 214 -4.60 9.01 8.29
N ILE A 215 -5.91 9.25 8.26
CA ILE A 215 -6.88 8.36 7.60
C ILE A 215 -6.55 8.23 6.11
N ARG A 216 -6.27 9.35 5.42
CA ARG A 216 -5.86 9.32 4.01
C ARG A 216 -4.57 8.52 3.82
N ALA A 217 -3.56 8.72 4.66
CA ALA A 217 -2.31 7.95 4.60
C ALA A 217 -2.55 6.45 4.79
N ALA A 218 -3.41 6.06 5.72
CA ALA A 218 -3.82 4.66 5.91
C ALA A 218 -4.52 4.09 4.67
N CYS A 219 -5.45 4.84 4.06
CA CYS A 219 -6.09 4.47 2.79
C CYS A 219 -5.07 4.33 1.65
N GLU A 220 -4.04 5.19 1.59
CA GLU A 220 -2.97 5.11 0.59
C GLU A 220 -2.10 3.87 0.77
N VAL A 221 -1.76 3.50 2.02
CA VAL A 221 -1.03 2.27 2.34
C VAL A 221 -1.82 1.04 1.89
N LEU A 222 -3.11 0.93 2.25
CA LEU A 222 -3.97 -0.16 1.77
C LEU A 222 -4.13 -0.14 0.25
N GLY A 223 -4.25 1.04 -0.34
CA GLY A 223 -4.41 1.24 -1.78
C GLY A 223 -3.25 0.72 -2.63
N GLN A 224 -2.06 0.52 -2.05
CA GLN A 224 -0.93 -0.15 -2.74
C GLN A 224 -1.18 -1.65 -2.98
N TYR A 225 -2.23 -2.19 -2.38
CA TYR A 225 -2.53 -3.62 -2.41
C TYR A 225 -3.97 -3.94 -2.82
N LEU A 226 -4.75 -2.93 -3.25
CA LEU A 226 -6.14 -3.08 -3.67
C LEU A 226 -6.28 -2.97 -5.20
N PRO A 227 -7.22 -3.73 -5.81
CA PRO A 227 -7.70 -3.46 -7.16
C PRO A 227 -8.22 -2.02 -7.33
N THR A 228 -8.14 -1.48 -8.55
CA THR A 228 -8.46 -0.06 -8.85
C THR A 228 -9.89 0.34 -8.43
N ASN A 229 -10.88 -0.47 -8.79
CA ASN A 229 -12.28 -0.33 -8.40
C ASN A 229 -12.47 -0.30 -6.87
N THR A 230 -11.88 -1.25 -6.15
CA THR A 230 -11.98 -1.33 -4.68
C THR A 230 -11.27 -0.16 -4.00
N ARG A 231 -10.10 0.24 -4.52
CA ARG A 231 -9.39 1.43 -4.07
C ARG A 231 -10.28 2.67 -4.23
N SER A 232 -10.85 2.89 -5.41
CA SER A 232 -11.75 4.03 -5.65
C SER A 232 -12.95 4.04 -4.70
N ALA A 233 -13.57 2.88 -4.48
CA ALA A 233 -14.69 2.73 -3.53
C ALA A 233 -14.28 3.04 -2.09
N LEU A 234 -13.09 2.60 -1.64
CA LEU A 234 -12.57 2.92 -0.32
C LEU A 234 -12.35 4.43 -0.15
N PHE A 235 -11.70 5.08 -1.11
CA PHE A 235 -11.45 6.52 -1.05
C PHE A 235 -12.74 7.35 -1.09
N ALA A 236 -13.72 6.94 -1.91
CA ALA A 236 -15.04 7.58 -1.96
C ALA A 236 -15.85 7.43 -0.67
N SER A 237 -15.48 6.48 0.19
CA SER A 237 -16.19 6.21 1.45
C SER A 237 -15.84 7.16 2.61
N TYR A 238 -14.90 8.08 2.38
CA TYR A 238 -14.43 9.11 3.31
C TYR A 238 -14.53 10.51 2.70
N ASP A 239 -14.68 11.54 3.53
CA ASP A 239 -14.69 12.94 3.10
C ASP A 239 -13.31 13.58 3.29
N PHE A 240 -12.61 13.83 2.18
CA PHE A 240 -11.31 14.49 2.16
C PHE A 240 -11.36 15.95 1.68
N ARG A 241 -12.55 16.53 1.47
CA ARG A 241 -12.69 17.86 0.82
C ARG A 241 -11.96 18.98 1.56
N ALA A 242 -12.08 19.02 2.89
CA ALA A 242 -11.41 20.03 3.71
C ALA A 242 -9.89 19.89 3.65
N LEU A 243 -9.39 18.65 3.69
CA LEU A 243 -7.98 18.33 3.56
C LEU A 243 -7.43 18.72 2.18
N ASP A 244 -8.16 18.38 1.10
CA ASP A 244 -7.76 18.72 -0.26
C ASP A 244 -7.70 20.23 -0.49
N ALA A 245 -8.66 20.98 0.07
CA ALA A 245 -8.65 22.44 0.03
C ALA A 245 -7.42 23.01 0.75
N HIS A 246 -7.09 22.48 1.94
CA HIS A 246 -5.91 22.90 2.69
C HIS A 246 -4.60 22.63 1.92
N ILE A 247 -4.41 21.40 1.44
CA ILE A 247 -3.22 21.00 0.67
C ILE A 247 -3.07 21.86 -0.59
N LYS A 248 -4.18 22.20 -1.26
CA LYS A 248 -4.17 23.08 -2.43
C LYS A 248 -3.70 24.49 -2.07
N THR A 249 -4.13 25.04 -0.95
CA THR A 249 -3.68 26.34 -0.44
C THR A 249 -2.17 26.33 -0.15
N ILE A 250 -1.67 25.35 0.59
CA ILE A 250 -0.24 25.21 0.90
C ILE A 250 0.60 25.11 -0.38
N ARG A 251 0.15 24.31 -1.36
CA ARG A 251 0.85 24.20 -2.66
C ARG A 251 0.86 25.52 -3.43
N ALA A 252 -0.23 26.29 -3.40
CA ALA A 252 -0.30 27.59 -4.04
C ALA A 252 0.67 28.59 -3.37
N GLU A 253 0.78 28.59 -2.05
CA GLU A 253 1.71 29.45 -1.30
C GLU A 253 3.18 29.12 -1.58
N ILE A 254 3.52 27.83 -1.72
CA ILE A 254 4.88 27.39 -2.09
C ILE A 254 5.23 27.79 -3.52
N THR A 255 4.24 27.81 -4.43
CA THR A 255 4.46 28.08 -5.86
C THR A 255 4.38 29.58 -6.18
N ALA A 256 3.85 30.42 -5.28
CA ALA A 256 3.71 31.85 -5.49
C ALA A 256 5.07 32.58 -5.45
N PRO A 257 5.33 33.53 -6.37
CA PRO A 257 6.56 34.33 -6.35
C PRO A 257 6.63 35.21 -5.07
N PRO A 258 7.84 35.56 -4.60
CA PRO A 258 8.07 36.14 -3.26
C PRO A 258 7.48 37.54 -3.01
N GLU A 259 6.79 38.16 -3.98
CA GLU A 259 6.31 39.55 -3.87
C GLU A 259 4.88 39.70 -3.33
N SER A 260 4.12 38.61 -3.13
CA SER A 260 2.72 38.68 -2.65
C SER A 260 2.55 38.35 -1.17
N LYS A 261 3.60 38.42 -0.34
CA LYS A 261 3.45 38.42 1.13
C LYS A 261 3.05 39.81 1.62
N LYS A 262 1.79 40.20 1.40
CA LYS A 262 1.20 41.37 2.07
C LYS A 262 1.13 41.08 3.57
N GLN A 263 2.01 41.72 4.32
CA GLN A 263 1.88 41.87 5.76
C GLN A 263 0.54 42.56 6.04
N VAL A 264 -0.39 41.85 6.67
CA VAL A 264 -1.53 42.47 7.34
C VAL A 264 -0.98 43.11 8.60
N SER A 265 -0.61 44.39 8.50
CA SER A 265 -0.23 45.23 9.63
C SER A 265 -1.50 45.69 10.36
N VAL A 266 -1.86 45.02 11.45
CA VAL A 266 -2.79 45.59 12.44
C VAL A 266 -2.03 46.65 13.23
N LYS A 267 -2.48 47.91 13.11
CA LYS A 267 -2.00 49.04 13.91
C LYS A 267 -2.49 48.88 15.36
N GLY A 268 -1.54 48.82 16.30
CA GLY A 268 -1.77 48.87 17.75
C GLY A 268 -0.44 49.02 18.51
N THR A 269 0.02 50.27 18.63
CA THR A 269 0.90 50.91 19.64
C THR A 269 1.80 50.06 20.58
N GLN A 270 3.11 49.94 20.24
CA GLN A 270 4.38 50.18 21.00
C GLN A 270 4.58 49.71 22.48
N PRO A 271 5.83 49.53 22.99
CA PRO A 271 6.95 48.67 22.55
C PRO A 271 7.63 47.89 23.72
N SER A 272 8.23 46.71 23.48
CA SER A 272 9.39 46.24 24.26
C SER A 272 10.20 45.15 23.52
N GLU A 273 11.52 45.32 23.60
CA GLU A 273 12.61 44.47 23.12
C GLU A 273 12.51 43.05 23.75
N ASP A 274 12.92 41.92 23.17
CA ASP A 274 14.16 41.66 22.43
C ASP A 274 14.16 40.23 21.80
N LYS A 275 14.98 40.02 20.75
CA LYS A 275 15.45 38.75 20.12
C LYS A 275 14.49 37.86 19.29
N LYS A 276 14.21 38.30 18.05
CA LYS A 276 13.86 37.41 16.91
C LYS A 276 15.13 36.81 16.27
N ARG A 277 15.26 35.48 16.30
CA ARG A 277 16.27 34.71 15.53
C ARG A 277 16.04 34.89 14.03
N LYS A 278 17.00 35.52 13.33
CA LYS A 278 17.06 35.55 11.86
C LYS A 278 17.30 34.13 11.35
N SER A 279 16.49 33.68 10.40
CA SER A 279 16.75 32.47 9.62
C SER A 279 18.05 32.65 8.82
N LYS A 280 19.07 31.87 9.18
CA LYS A 280 20.33 31.83 8.43
C LYS A 280 20.08 31.16 7.08
N ALA A 281 20.46 31.83 6.00
CA ALA A 281 20.61 31.20 4.69
C ALA A 281 21.65 30.07 4.78
N SER A 282 21.55 29.05 3.93
CA SER A 282 22.47 27.91 3.98
C SER A 282 23.92 28.35 3.72
N ASN A 283 24.87 27.69 4.39
CA ASN A 283 26.31 27.99 4.26
C ASN A 283 26.82 28.00 2.80
N GLY A 284 26.14 27.30 1.89
CA GLY A 284 26.46 27.33 0.46
C GLY A 284 26.18 28.69 -0.20
N VAL A 285 25.07 29.33 0.16
CA VAL A 285 24.68 30.66 -0.37
C VAL A 285 25.58 31.76 0.20
N GLU A 286 25.98 31.65 1.47
CA GLU A 286 26.92 32.62 2.07
C GLU A 286 28.35 32.50 1.49
N LYS A 287 28.80 31.30 1.13
CA LYS A 287 30.09 31.11 0.44
C LYS A 287 30.07 31.67 -0.99
N LEU A 288 28.94 31.55 -1.70
CA LEU A 288 28.77 32.11 -3.05
C LEU A 288 28.74 33.65 -3.06
N LYS A 289 28.25 34.30 -1.99
CA LYS A 289 28.27 35.76 -1.86
C LYS A 289 29.67 36.36 -1.64
N LYS A 290 30.65 35.55 -1.24
CA LYS A 290 32.05 35.98 -1.04
C LYS A 290 32.89 35.92 -2.31
N ALA A 291 32.36 35.35 -3.40
CA ALA A 291 33.03 35.38 -4.69
C ALA A 291 32.83 36.76 -5.35
N ASN A 292 33.92 37.41 -5.75
CA ASN A 292 33.86 38.66 -6.49
C ASN A 292 33.36 38.39 -7.92
N VAL A 293 32.13 38.78 -8.20
CA VAL A 293 31.47 38.57 -9.51
C VAL A 293 31.71 39.71 -10.51
N ASN A 294 32.54 40.71 -10.16
CA ASN A 294 32.91 41.78 -11.08
C ASN A 294 33.84 41.22 -12.17
N GLY A 295 33.29 41.01 -13.38
CA GLY A 295 34.02 40.55 -14.56
C GLY A 295 33.57 39.20 -15.12
N MET A 296 32.70 38.45 -14.42
CA MET A 296 32.16 37.19 -14.93
C MET A 296 31.06 37.44 -15.96
N ALA A 297 31.22 36.85 -17.15
CA ALA A 297 30.17 36.86 -18.17
C ALA A 297 28.95 36.08 -17.66
N LYS A 298 27.76 36.68 -17.75
CA LYS A 298 26.51 35.98 -17.45
C LYS A 298 26.36 34.78 -18.38
N LEU A 299 26.02 33.62 -17.82
CA LEU A 299 25.84 32.35 -18.55
C LEU A 299 24.89 32.49 -19.75
N SER A 300 23.93 33.43 -19.68
CA SER A 300 23.00 33.78 -20.76
C SER A 300 23.68 34.28 -22.04
N LYS A 301 24.93 34.75 -21.98
CA LYS A 301 25.68 35.14 -23.18
C LYS A 301 26.12 33.95 -24.05
N TYR A 302 26.20 32.74 -23.49
CA TYR A 302 26.68 31.55 -24.21
C TYR A 302 25.57 30.75 -24.92
N PHE A 303 24.30 31.14 -24.76
CA PHE A 303 23.15 30.43 -25.34
C PHE A 303 22.41 31.25 -26.40
N THR A 304 23.07 32.22 -27.02
CA THR A 304 22.51 32.86 -28.22
C THR A 304 22.66 31.92 -29.41
N LYS A 305 21.52 31.40 -29.86
CA LYS A 305 21.32 30.56 -31.05
C LYS A 305 22.09 31.16 -32.24
N SER A 306 23.00 30.38 -32.83
CA SER A 306 23.29 30.45 -34.28
C SER A 306 22.30 29.56 -35.01
#